data_AF-A0A2V2YS11-F1
#
_entry.id   AF-A0A2V2YS11-F1
#
_cell.length_a   1.000
_cell.length_b   1.000
_cell.length_c   1.000
_cell.angle_alpha   90.00
_cell.angle_beta   90.00
_cell.angle_gamma   90.00
#
_symmetry.space_group_name_H-M   'P 1'
#
loop_
_entity.id
_entity.type
_entity.pdbx_description
1 polymer ?
#
loop_
_entity_poly.entity_id
_entity_poly.type
_entity_poly.pdbx_seq_one_letter_code
_entity_poly.pdbx_strand_id
1 'polypeptide(L)' 'MKFTRNDPTNQRIERITNHHIIVGIDIAKDVHAAQITDFRGRMLTSRHLSFTNTKEGFEKLFH' A
#
# COMPACT_ATOMS: atom_id res chain seq x y z
N MET A 1 11.92 -19.29 12.54
CA MET A 1 12.67 -18.17 11.92
C MET A 1 12.88 -17.07 12.95
N LYS A 2 14.12 -16.61 13.16
CA LYS A 2 14.44 -15.48 14.02
C LYS A 2 14.16 -14.20 13.24
N PHE A 3 13.04 -13.55 13.48
CA PHE A 3 12.83 -12.16 13.07
C PHE A 3 13.76 -11.31 13.94
N THR A 4 14.94 -10.96 13.43
CA THR A 4 15.86 -10.06 14.13
C THR A 4 15.17 -8.72 14.29
N ARG A 5 14.90 -8.37 15.55
CA ARG A 5 14.21 -7.17 16.06
C ARG A 5 14.82 -5.82 15.61
N ASN A 6 15.81 -5.84 14.72
CA ASN A 6 16.61 -4.70 14.25
C ASN A 6 16.30 -4.28 12.81
N ASP A 7 15.31 -4.88 12.14
CA ASP A 7 14.85 -4.36 10.85
C ASP A 7 13.82 -3.24 11.09
N PRO A 8 14.17 -1.97 10.81
CA PRO A 8 13.28 -0.83 11.06
C PRO A 8 11.98 -0.91 10.26
N THR A 9 11.95 -1.66 9.17
CA THR A 9 10.74 -1.92 8.38
C THR A 9 9.79 -2.83 9.14
N ASN A 10 10.30 -3.92 9.71
CA ASN A 10 9.49 -4.88 10.48
C ASN A 10 8.90 -4.22 11.74
N GLN A 11 9.67 -3.35 12.41
CA GLN A 11 9.16 -2.58 13.55
C GLN A 11 8.04 -1.59 13.20
N ARG A 12 7.94 -1.13 11.95
CA ARG A 12 6.84 -0.27 11.48
C ARG A 12 5.59 -1.10 11.17
N ILE A 13 5.78 -2.28 10.57
CA ILE A 13 4.70 -3.25 10.32
C ILE A 13 4.03 -3.68 11.63
N GLU A 14 4.82 -3.93 12.69
CA GLU A 14 4.31 -4.27 14.03
C GLU A 14 3.45 -3.16 14.68
N ARG A 15 3.55 -1.91 14.20
CA ARG A 15 2.77 -0.77 14.70
C ARG A 15 1.48 -0.50 13.92
N ILE A 16 1.17 -1.30 12.90
CA ILE A 16 -0.08 -1.17 12.14
C ILE A 16 -1.25 -1.47 13.08
N THR A 17 -2.20 -0.54 13.16
CA THR A 17 -3.42 -0.66 13.97
C THR A 17 -4.67 -0.57 13.10
N ASN A 18 -5.84 -0.77 13.71
CA ASN A 18 -7.14 -0.59 13.06
C ASN A 18 -7.43 0.84 12.53
N HIS A 19 -6.59 1.82 12.87
CA HIS A 19 -6.67 3.19 12.33
C HIS A 19 -5.81 3.38 11.07
N HIS A 20 -5.12 2.34 10.61
CA HIS A 20 -4.29 2.36 9.42
C HIS A 20 -5.00 1.66 8.25
N ILE A 21 -4.75 2.20 7.06
CA ILE A 21 -4.98 1.51 5.79
C ILE A 21 -3.63 1.06 5.22
N ILE A 22 -3.62 -0.06 4.51
CA ILE A 22 -2.44 -0.57 3.83
C ILE A 22 -2.68 -0.40 2.32
N VAL A 23 -1.74 0.24 1.63
CA VAL A 23 -1.79 0.44 0.18
C VAL A 23 -0.64 -0.33 -0.46
N GLY A 24 -0.95 -1.43 -1.13
CA GLY A 24 0.00 -2.15 -1.96
C GLY A 24 0.01 -1.57 -3.38
N ILE A 25 1.18 -1.21 -3.90
CA ILE A 25 1.32 -0.62 -5.24
C ILE A 25 2.30 -1.45 -6.07
N ASP A 26 1.81 -2.00 -7.18
CA ASP A 26 2.62 -2.61 -8.22
C ASP A 26 3.13 -1.54 -9.18
N ILE A 27 4.45 -1.33 -9.18
CA ILE A 27 5.09 -0.29 -9.96
C ILE A 27 5.44 -0.83 -11.36
N ALA A 28 4.80 -0.31 -12.41
CA ALA A 28 5.15 -0.60 -13.81
C ALA A 28 5.55 0.66 -14.58
N LYS A 29 6.00 0.48 -15.84
CA LYS A 29 6.58 1.54 -16.67
C LYS A 29 5.60 2.69 -16.95
N ASP A 30 4.38 2.36 -17.33
CA ASP A 30 3.40 3.33 -17.84
C ASP A 30 2.21 3.51 -16.89
N VAL A 31 1.69 2.43 -16.31
CA VAL A 31 0.53 2.42 -15.41
C VAL A 31 0.80 1.56 -14.19
N HIS A 32 0.68 2.15 -13.01
CA HIS A 32 0.73 1.46 -11.73
C HIS A 32 -0.64 0.91 -11.36
N ALA A 33 -0.66 -0.16 -10.57
CA ALA A 33 -1.88 -0.71 -9.99
C ALA A 33 -1.76 -0.69 -8.46
N ALA A 34 -2.78 -0.19 -7.77
CA ALA A 34 -2.84 -0.14 -6.32
C ALA A 34 -4.04 -0.93 -5.79
N GLN A 35 -3.83 -1.58 -4.65
CA GLN A 35 -4.88 -2.22 -3.87
C GLN A 35 -4.85 -1.68 -2.44
N ILE A 36 -6.03 -1.37 -1.92
CA ILE A 36 -6.20 -0.87 -0.56
C ILE A 36 -6.80 -1.98 0.30
N THR A 37 -6.14 -2.30 1.40
CA THR A 37 -6.61 -3.25 2.40
C THR A 37 -6.66 -2.61 3.78
N ASP A 38 -7.48 -3.17 4.66
CA ASP A 38 -7.42 -2.83 6.07
C ASP A 38 -6.23 -3.51 6.76
N PHE A 39 -5.99 -3.18 8.03
CA PHE A 39 -4.95 -3.79 8.85
C PHE A 39 -5.01 -5.32 8.99
N ARG A 40 -6.15 -5.95 8.62
CA ARG A 40 -6.35 -7.40 8.62
C ARG A 40 -6.19 -8.01 7.23
N GLY A 41 -5.87 -7.20 6.21
CA GLY A 41 -5.72 -7.63 4.82
C GLY A 41 -7.04 -7.76 4.05
N ARG A 42 -8.16 -7.23 4.56
CA ARG A 42 -9.45 -7.24 3.83
C ARG A 42 -9.45 -6.12 2.80
N MET A 43 -9.83 -6.44 1.56
CA MET A 43 -9.91 -5.45 0.47
C MET A 43 -10.97 -4.39 0.78
N LEU A 44 -10.57 -3.12 0.71
CA LEU A 44 -11.45 -1.97 0.96
C LEU A 44 -12.01 -1.39 -0.35
N THR A 45 -11.34 -1.61 -1.47
CA THR A 45 -11.82 -1.24 -2.80
C THR A 45 -12.44 -2.44 -3.50
N SER A 46 -13.40 -2.23 -4.39
CA SER A 46 -13.98 -3.32 -5.20
C SER A 46 -13.13 -3.68 -6.43
N ARG A 47 -12.23 -2.78 -6.83
CA ARG A 47 -11.31 -2.94 -7.96
C ARG A 47 -9.92 -2.39 -7.62
N HIS A 48 -8.93 -2.79 -8.40
CA HIS A 48 -7.60 -2.18 -8.38
C HIS A 48 -7.70 -0.73 -8.89
N LEU A 49 -6.97 0.17 -8.23
CA LEU A 49 -6.84 1.57 -8.65
C LEU A 49 -5.66 1.66 -9.61
N SER A 50 -5.90 2.09 -10.84
CA SER A 50 -4.83 2.25 -11.84
C SER A 50 -4.51 3.72 -12.04
N PHE A 51 -3.22 4.06 -12.08
CA PHE A 51 -2.76 5.42 -12.28
C PHE A 51 -1.50 5.46 -13.14
N THR A 52 -1.35 6.51 -13.95
CA THR A 52 -0.18 6.64 -14.83
C THR A 52 1.08 6.93 -14.01
N ASN A 53 2.23 6.55 -14.55
CA ASN A 53 3.55 6.87 -14.00
C ASN A 53 3.92 8.35 -14.23
N THR A 54 3.07 9.24 -13.73
CA THR A 54 3.22 10.68 -13.76
C THR A 54 2.81 11.24 -12.40
N LYS A 55 3.31 12.43 -12.05
CA LYS A 55 2.90 13.11 -10.81
C LYS A 55 1.38 13.32 -10.76
N GLU A 56 0.78 13.77 -11.87
CA GLU A 56 -0.68 13.96 -11.97
C GLU A 56 -1.44 12.64 -11.80
N GLY A 57 -0.93 11.54 -12.38
CA GLY A 57 -1.49 10.21 -12.20
C GLY A 57 -1.49 9.79 -10.73
N PHE A 58 -0.38 9.98 -10.03
CA PHE A 58 -0.27 9.69 -8.61
C PHE A 58 -1.20 10.56 -7.75
N GLU A 59 -1.31 11.86 -8.05
CA GLU A 59 -2.19 12.78 -7.32
C GLU A 59 -3.67 12.38 -7.41
N LYS A 60 -4.10 11.73 -8.50
CA LYS A 60 -5.46 11.18 -8.65
C LYS A 60 -5.79 10.04 -7.67
N LEU A 61 -4.82 9.50 -6.94
CA LEU A 61 -5.10 8.54 -5.86
C LEU A 61 -5.68 9.20 -4.60
N PHE A 62 -5.52 10.52 -4.46
CA PHE A 62 -5.94 11.27 -3.26
C PHE A 62 -7.23 12.10 -3.47
N HIS A 63 -7.78 12.11 -4.68
CA HIS A 63 -8.96 12.87 -5.09
C HIS A 63 -10.12 11.94 -5.46
#